data_AF-A0A2K1DYQ0-F1
#
_entry.id   AF-A0A2K1DYQ0-F1
#
_cell.length_a   1.000
_cell.length_b   1.000
_cell.length_c   1.000
_cell.angle_alpha   90.00
_cell.angle_beta   90.00
_cell.angle_gamma   90.00
#
_symmetry.space_group_name_H-M   'P 1'
#
loop_
_entity.id
_entity.type
_entity.pdbx_description
1 polymer ?
#
loop_
_entity_poly.entity_id
_entity_poly.type
_entity_poly.pdbx_seq_one_letter_code
_entity_poly.pdbx_strand_id
1 'polypeptide(L)'
;MGINAIVFIQPLSLILKKTLFILLISINSLCFGQNTTELKLTSDSDTIFWKKIQNEKIADFNLPKLDSESEFVFRSWDPGSLLEIKKNNDTITGRIIYFVFEVWEENYKADTFVKEYNLPSSKSKKIYEFISNSGIQKIPSDKYIEEWTQGFDGITYIYELKEENTYSFKNFWTPKSQNGIKEAEFIIYFNKKISEIGELEKYGNDFVERIPFITYKYSGTAYAITKPPTKRELRKYKRERKKRNKKTRDNKELS
;
A
#
# COMPACT_ATOMS: atom_id res chain seq x y z
N MET A 1 -11.02 84.43 32.71
CA MET A 1 -10.16 84.19 31.54
C MET A 1 -10.12 82.69 31.28
N GLY A 2 -10.49 82.26 30.08
CA GLY A 2 -10.90 80.89 29.76
C GLY A 2 -9.77 79.86 29.73
N ILE A 3 -10.10 78.64 30.18
CA ILE A 3 -9.24 77.46 30.07
C ILE A 3 -9.53 76.83 28.71
N ASN A 4 -8.57 76.93 27.79
CA ASN A 4 -8.63 76.25 26.49
C ASN A 4 -8.30 74.76 26.69
N ALA A 5 -9.30 73.90 26.56
CA ALA A 5 -9.10 72.46 26.44
C ALA A 5 -8.57 72.14 25.03
N ILE A 6 -7.29 71.79 24.93
CA ILE A 6 -6.67 71.30 23.69
C ILE A 6 -7.05 69.82 23.53
N VAL A 7 -8.03 69.56 22.68
CA VAL A 7 -8.40 68.20 22.28
C VAL A 7 -7.37 67.69 21.26
N PHE A 8 -6.52 66.75 21.69
CA PHE A 8 -5.60 66.05 20.80
C PHE A 8 -6.37 65.03 19.95
N ILE A 9 -6.82 65.45 18.77
CA ILE A 9 -7.34 64.56 17.75
C ILE A 9 -6.13 63.88 17.10
N GLN A 10 -5.84 62.64 17.48
CA GLN A 10 -4.88 61.85 16.72
C GLN A 10 -5.44 61.64 15.30
N PRO A 11 -4.63 61.84 14.25
CA PRO A 11 -5.11 61.71 12.89
C PRO A 11 -5.58 60.28 12.64
N LEU A 12 -6.82 60.14 12.15
CA LEU A 12 -7.48 58.86 11.88
C LEU A 12 -6.61 57.90 11.05
N SER A 13 -5.77 58.45 10.18
CA SER A 13 -4.81 57.71 9.34
C SER A 13 -3.70 57.01 10.13
N LEU A 14 -3.32 57.51 11.31
CA LEU A 14 -2.32 56.89 12.18
C LEU A 14 -2.92 55.71 12.96
N ILE A 15 -4.18 55.84 13.37
CA ILE A 15 -4.96 54.77 14.02
C ILE A 15 -5.18 53.63 13.02
N LEU A 16 -5.61 53.94 11.79
CA LEU A 16 -5.85 52.97 10.72
C LEU A 16 -4.59 52.18 10.34
N LYS A 17 -3.43 52.85 10.30
CA LYS A 17 -2.13 52.20 10.01
C LYS A 17 -1.70 51.25 11.14
N LYS A 18 -1.95 51.62 12.40
CA LYS A 18 -1.65 50.76 13.56
C LYS A 18 -2.57 49.54 13.64
N THR A 19 -3.87 49.68 13.37
CA THR A 19 -4.79 48.54 13.32
C THR A 19 -4.51 47.61 12.16
N LEU A 20 -4.15 48.13 10.96
CA LEU A 20 -3.75 47.30 9.83
C LEU A 20 -2.46 46.51 10.12
N PHE A 21 -1.50 47.11 10.82
CA PHE A 21 -0.25 46.46 11.21
C PHE A 21 -0.47 45.35 12.25
N ILE A 22 -1.37 45.55 13.23
CA ILE A 22 -1.74 44.52 14.21
C ILE A 22 -2.50 43.37 13.53
N LEU A 23 -3.37 43.66 12.56
CA LEU A 23 -4.07 42.64 11.77
C LEU A 23 -3.10 41.80 10.91
N LEU A 24 -2.04 42.41 10.37
CA LEU A 24 -1.00 41.69 9.62
C LEU A 24 -0.15 40.77 10.51
N ILE A 25 0.04 41.11 11.78
CA ILE A 25 0.76 40.27 12.74
C ILE A 25 -0.10 39.07 13.17
N SER A 26 -1.43 39.23 13.31
CA SER A 26 -2.31 38.13 13.72
C SER A 26 -2.56 37.07 12.63
N ILE A 27 -2.39 37.41 11.34
CA ILE A 27 -2.53 36.43 10.23
C ILE A 27 -1.34 35.45 10.19
N ASN A 28 -0.16 35.85 10.66
CA ASN A 28 1.01 34.96 10.69
C ASN A 28 0.93 33.89 11.80
N SER A 29 0.07 34.07 12.80
CA SER A 29 -0.11 33.11 13.89
C SER A 29 -1.11 31.99 13.58
N LEU A 30 -1.78 32.03 12.42
CA LEU A 30 -2.72 30.97 11.99
C LEU A 30 -2.05 29.86 11.15
N CYS A 31 -0.75 29.98 10.88
CA CYS A 31 0.05 28.88 10.33
C CYS A 31 0.52 27.95 11.46
N PHE A 32 -0.41 27.47 12.30
CA PHE A 32 -0.12 26.30 13.12
C PHE A 32 -0.01 25.11 12.17
N GLY A 33 1.23 24.63 12.04
CA GLY A 33 1.64 23.59 11.11
C GLY A 33 0.72 22.37 11.16
N GLN A 34 0.44 21.84 9.98
CA GLN A 34 0.03 20.46 9.85
C GLN A 34 1.14 19.61 10.49
N ASN A 35 0.91 19.13 11.71
CA ASN A 35 1.69 18.03 12.28
C ASN A 35 1.35 16.79 11.46
N THR A 36 1.85 16.71 10.23
CA THR A 36 2.03 15.42 9.59
C THR A 36 3.10 14.74 10.41
N THR A 37 2.74 13.72 11.17
CA THR A 37 3.70 12.80 11.78
C THR A 37 4.50 12.17 10.65
N GLU A 38 5.60 12.81 10.28
CA GLU A 38 6.49 12.32 9.24
C GLU A 38 7.07 10.98 9.71
N LEU A 39 6.67 9.91 9.02
CA LEU A 39 7.15 8.57 9.34
C LEU A 39 8.66 8.50 9.12
N LYS A 40 9.39 8.09 10.15
CA LYS A 40 10.84 7.93 10.08
C LYS A 40 11.15 6.57 9.45
N LEU A 41 11.72 6.59 8.24
CA LEU A 41 12.18 5.38 7.56
C LEU A 41 13.39 4.78 8.30
N THR A 42 13.39 3.48 8.54
CA THR A 42 14.54 2.80 9.16
C THR A 42 15.74 2.75 8.20
N SER A 43 16.96 2.81 8.75
CA SER A 43 18.20 2.85 7.94
C SER A 43 18.48 1.56 7.17
N ASP A 44 17.85 0.46 7.56
CA ASP A 44 17.93 -0.86 6.93
C ASP A 44 16.78 -1.12 5.92
N SER A 45 15.98 -0.09 5.64
CA SER A 45 14.95 -0.14 4.60
C SER A 45 15.55 -0.03 3.20
N ASP A 46 14.78 -0.50 2.21
CA ASP A 46 15.22 -0.43 0.83
C ASP A 46 15.02 0.97 0.18
N THR A 47 15.36 1.03 -1.10
CA THR A 47 15.48 2.18 -1.96
C THR A 47 14.12 2.75 -2.34
N ILE A 48 14.17 4.02 -2.75
CA ILE A 48 13.08 4.75 -3.39
C ILE A 48 12.51 3.99 -4.60
N PHE A 49 13.32 3.17 -5.28
CA PHE A 49 12.91 2.40 -6.45
C PHE A 49 11.77 1.42 -6.15
N TRP A 50 11.93 0.53 -5.18
CA TRP A 50 10.88 -0.43 -4.84
C TRP A 50 9.65 0.24 -4.25
N LYS A 51 9.83 1.33 -3.49
CA LYS A 51 8.69 2.10 -3.01
C LYS A 51 7.89 2.72 -4.15
N LYS A 52 8.56 3.22 -5.19
CA LYS A 52 7.91 3.73 -6.42
C LYS A 52 7.11 2.62 -7.11
N ILE A 53 7.72 1.46 -7.36
CA ILE A 53 7.02 0.29 -7.95
C ILE A 53 5.80 -0.08 -7.12
N GLN A 54 5.93 -0.07 -5.80
CA GLN A 54 4.83 -0.42 -4.90
C GLN A 54 3.69 0.60 -4.97
N ASN A 55 4.00 1.89 -5.04
CA ASN A 55 3.01 2.95 -5.20
C ASN A 55 2.28 2.87 -6.56
N GLU A 56 2.98 2.52 -7.64
CA GLU A 56 2.37 2.27 -8.95
C GLU A 56 1.39 1.10 -8.89
N LYS A 57 1.76 -0.01 -8.22
CA LYS A 57 0.84 -1.15 -8.00
C LYS A 57 -0.40 -0.74 -7.20
N ILE A 58 -0.22 0.06 -6.14
CA ILE A 58 -1.34 0.57 -5.34
C ILE A 58 -2.30 1.38 -6.22
N ALA A 59 -1.79 2.22 -7.12
CA ALA A 59 -2.60 3.00 -8.04
C ALA A 59 -3.30 2.13 -9.08
N ASP A 60 -2.57 1.22 -9.74
CA ASP A 60 -3.07 0.35 -10.80
C ASP A 60 -4.27 -0.50 -10.35
N PHE A 61 -4.23 -0.99 -9.11
CA PHE A 61 -5.26 -1.85 -8.54
C PHE A 61 -6.20 -1.13 -7.56
N ASN A 62 -6.06 0.19 -7.41
CA ASN A 62 -6.80 0.99 -6.44
C ASN A 62 -6.76 0.38 -5.01
N LEU A 63 -5.57 -0.07 -4.59
CA LEU A 63 -5.38 -0.71 -3.30
C LEU A 63 -5.36 0.33 -2.17
N PRO A 64 -5.64 -0.10 -0.93
CA PRO A 64 -5.52 0.77 0.23
C PRO A 64 -4.09 1.31 0.40
N LYS A 65 -3.96 2.63 0.54
CA LYS A 65 -2.70 3.27 0.97
C LYS A 65 -2.37 2.84 2.40
N LEU A 66 -1.08 2.90 2.77
CA LEU A 66 -0.64 2.63 4.13
C LEU A 66 -1.37 3.58 5.09
N ASP A 67 -1.89 3.02 6.18
CA ASP A 67 -2.61 3.77 7.19
C ASP A 67 -1.61 4.34 8.21
N SER A 68 -1.36 5.64 8.13
CA SER A 68 -0.42 6.35 9.02
C SER A 68 -0.95 6.53 10.43
N GLU A 69 -2.28 6.53 10.58
CA GLU A 69 -2.93 6.81 11.86
C GLU A 69 -2.94 5.58 12.77
N SER A 70 -2.90 4.39 12.18
CA SER A 70 -2.96 3.15 12.96
C SER A 70 -1.70 2.90 13.78
N GLU A 71 -1.79 2.49 15.04
CA GLU A 71 -0.61 2.28 15.92
C GLU A 71 0.42 1.34 15.29
N PHE A 72 -0.08 0.24 14.73
CA PHE A 72 0.71 -0.76 14.05
C PHE A 72 0.04 -1.16 12.74
N VAL A 73 0.83 -1.24 11.67
CA VAL A 73 0.42 -1.80 10.38
C VAL A 73 1.54 -2.65 9.83
N PHE A 74 1.26 -3.93 9.62
CA PHE A 74 2.12 -4.82 8.87
C PHE A 74 1.48 -5.18 7.54
N ARG A 75 2.26 -5.09 6.46
CA ARG A 75 1.87 -5.54 5.12
C ARG A 75 2.89 -6.52 4.59
N SER A 76 2.41 -7.69 4.17
CA SER A 76 3.19 -8.65 3.39
C SER A 76 2.68 -8.67 1.96
N TRP A 77 3.55 -8.29 1.04
CA TRP A 77 3.29 -8.29 -0.39
C TRP A 77 3.96 -9.50 -1.03
N ASP A 78 3.14 -10.25 -1.76
CA ASP A 78 3.58 -11.30 -2.68
C ASP A 78 3.11 -10.93 -4.10
N PRO A 79 3.64 -11.59 -5.15
CA PRO A 79 3.12 -11.41 -6.50
C PRO A 79 1.61 -11.71 -6.57
N GLY A 80 0.82 -10.65 -6.68
CA GLY A 80 -0.64 -10.74 -6.79
C GLY A 80 -1.41 -10.81 -5.47
N SER A 81 -0.76 -10.59 -4.31
CA SER A 81 -1.47 -10.47 -3.04
C SER A 81 -0.86 -9.48 -2.05
N LEU A 82 -1.72 -8.99 -1.17
CA LEU A 82 -1.41 -8.12 -0.04
C LEU A 82 -2.09 -8.66 1.21
N LEU A 83 -1.33 -9.22 2.14
CA LEU A 83 -1.79 -9.44 3.51
C LEU A 83 -1.57 -8.15 4.30
N GLU A 84 -2.58 -7.66 4.98
CA GLU A 84 -2.48 -6.52 5.90
C GLU A 84 -3.01 -6.91 7.27
N ILE A 85 -2.23 -6.61 8.31
CA ILE A 85 -2.61 -6.69 9.72
C ILE A 85 -2.49 -5.29 10.32
N LYS A 86 -3.55 -4.83 10.98
CA LYS A 86 -3.58 -3.55 11.69
C LYS A 86 -3.90 -3.77 13.15
N LYS A 87 -3.31 -2.96 14.02
CA LYS A 87 -3.72 -2.83 15.41
C LYS A 87 -3.94 -1.36 15.74
N ASN A 88 -5.09 -1.09 16.37
CA ASN A 88 -5.47 0.19 16.96
C ASN A 88 -6.05 -0.06 18.34
N ASN A 89 -5.39 0.42 19.38
CA ASN A 89 -5.69 0.07 20.77
C ASN A 89 -5.82 -1.45 20.93
N ASP A 90 -6.97 -1.94 21.41
CA ASP A 90 -7.27 -3.35 21.62
C ASP A 90 -7.83 -4.07 20.37
N THR A 91 -8.00 -3.35 19.26
CA THR A 91 -8.60 -3.89 18.05
C THR A 91 -7.52 -4.31 17.05
N ILE A 92 -7.48 -5.61 16.75
CA ILE A 92 -6.63 -6.19 15.71
C ILE A 92 -7.51 -6.64 14.55
N THR A 93 -7.24 -6.09 13.37
CA THR A 93 -7.91 -6.46 12.12
C THR A 93 -6.90 -7.03 11.13
N GLY A 94 -7.41 -7.87 10.24
CA GLY A 94 -6.58 -8.49 9.21
C GLY A 94 -7.39 -8.68 7.94
N ARG A 95 -6.72 -8.53 6.81
CA ARG A 95 -7.30 -8.79 5.49
C ARG A 95 -6.26 -9.28 4.51
N ILE A 96 -6.70 -10.03 3.51
CA ILE A 96 -5.89 -10.43 2.37
C ILE A 96 -6.58 -9.94 1.11
N ILE A 97 -5.84 -9.25 0.25
CA ILE A 97 -6.30 -8.75 -1.04
C ILE A 97 -5.56 -9.49 -2.13
N TYR A 98 -6.28 -10.11 -3.05
CA TYR A 98 -5.71 -10.72 -4.25
C TYR A 98 -6.03 -9.89 -5.48
N PHE A 99 -5.10 -9.82 -6.43
CA PHE A 99 -5.25 -8.99 -7.61
C PHE A 99 -4.49 -9.52 -8.82
N VAL A 100 -5.09 -9.37 -10.01
CA VAL A 100 -4.51 -9.75 -11.31
C VAL A 100 -4.84 -8.73 -12.39
N PHE A 101 -3.94 -8.61 -13.36
CA PHE A 101 -4.21 -7.92 -14.62
C PHE A 101 -4.86 -8.89 -15.61
N GLU A 102 -5.81 -8.40 -16.39
CA GLU A 102 -6.20 -9.05 -17.64
C GLU A 102 -5.10 -8.83 -18.69
N VAL A 103 -4.74 -9.89 -19.39
CA VAL A 103 -3.90 -9.83 -20.58
C VAL A 103 -4.79 -10.08 -21.79
N TRP A 104 -4.86 -9.11 -22.70
CA TRP A 104 -5.69 -9.21 -23.89
C TRP A 104 -4.99 -8.65 -25.12
N GLU A 105 -4.76 -9.51 -26.12
CA GLU A 105 -4.03 -9.17 -27.34
C GLU A 105 -2.67 -8.55 -26.97
N GLU A 106 -2.40 -7.32 -27.40
CA GLU A 106 -1.14 -6.61 -27.11
C GLU A 106 -1.18 -5.83 -25.78
N ASN A 107 -2.34 -5.75 -25.11
CA ASN A 107 -2.48 -5.02 -23.85
C ASN A 107 -2.37 -5.95 -22.64
N TYR A 108 -1.23 -5.88 -21.95
CA TYR A 108 -0.93 -6.68 -20.76
C TYR A 108 -1.51 -6.14 -19.44
N LYS A 109 -2.17 -4.98 -19.47
CA LYS A 109 -2.95 -4.38 -18.37
C LYS A 109 -4.32 -3.93 -18.89
N ALA A 110 -4.99 -4.84 -19.58
CA ALA A 110 -6.25 -4.52 -20.26
C ALA A 110 -7.39 -4.16 -19.29
N ASP A 111 -7.41 -4.81 -18.13
CA ASP A 111 -8.35 -4.61 -17.04
C ASP A 111 -7.71 -5.15 -15.76
N THR A 112 -8.36 -4.94 -14.61
CA THR A 112 -7.93 -5.50 -13.33
C THR A 112 -9.05 -6.28 -12.66
N PHE A 113 -8.68 -7.31 -11.90
CA PHE A 113 -9.60 -7.99 -11.01
C PHE A 113 -8.98 -8.04 -9.62
N VAL A 114 -9.68 -7.46 -8.65
CA VAL A 114 -9.25 -7.32 -7.26
C VAL A 114 -10.33 -7.92 -6.36
N LYS A 115 -9.91 -8.68 -5.35
CA LYS A 115 -10.82 -9.20 -4.34
C LYS A 115 -10.20 -9.16 -2.96
N GLU A 116 -10.95 -8.61 -2.01
CA GLU A 116 -10.57 -8.48 -0.61
C GLU A 116 -11.32 -9.50 0.24
N TYR A 117 -10.61 -10.09 1.21
CA TYR A 117 -11.15 -11.00 2.20
C TYR A 117 -10.74 -10.53 3.60
N ASN A 118 -11.72 -10.29 4.45
CA ASN A 118 -11.47 -10.02 5.86
C ASN A 118 -11.11 -11.33 6.58
N LEU A 119 -10.01 -11.29 7.33
CA LEU A 119 -9.61 -12.41 8.17
C LEU A 119 -10.42 -12.40 9.47
N PRO A 120 -10.86 -13.58 9.97
CA PRO A 120 -11.45 -13.70 11.29
C PRO A 120 -10.53 -13.10 12.37
N SER A 121 -11.11 -12.39 13.35
CA SER A 121 -10.33 -11.73 14.41
C SER A 121 -9.36 -12.68 15.12
N SER A 122 -9.74 -13.95 15.34
CA SER A 122 -8.87 -14.96 15.93
C SER A 122 -7.60 -15.25 15.11
N LYS A 123 -7.71 -15.27 13.77
CA LYS A 123 -6.55 -15.42 12.89
C LYS A 123 -5.72 -14.15 12.86
N SER A 124 -6.36 -12.99 12.74
CA SER A 124 -5.68 -11.69 12.73
C SER A 124 -4.84 -11.48 14.00
N LYS A 125 -5.37 -11.83 15.17
CA LYS A 125 -4.64 -11.80 16.45
C LYS A 125 -3.42 -12.72 16.46
N LYS A 126 -3.59 -13.98 16.04
CA LYS A 126 -2.47 -14.94 15.95
C LYS A 126 -1.38 -14.49 14.98
N ILE A 127 -1.76 -13.92 13.84
CA ILE A 127 -0.78 -13.39 12.87
C ILE A 127 -0.06 -12.18 13.48
N TYR A 128 -0.78 -11.25 14.10
CA TYR A 128 -0.18 -10.11 14.82
C TYR A 128 0.84 -10.57 15.87
N GLU A 129 0.44 -11.46 16.77
CA GLU A 129 1.31 -12.02 17.80
C GLU A 129 2.54 -12.72 17.21
N PHE A 130 2.37 -13.48 16.13
CA PHE A 130 3.48 -14.11 15.43
C PHE A 130 4.43 -13.07 14.84
N ILE A 131 3.92 -12.04 14.14
CA ILE A 131 4.75 -10.98 13.58
C ILE A 131 5.56 -10.29 14.67
N SER A 132 4.90 -9.83 15.74
CA SER A 132 5.54 -9.10 16.84
C SER A 132 6.65 -9.91 17.53
N ASN A 133 6.46 -11.23 17.65
CA ASN A 133 7.41 -12.11 18.34
C ASN A 133 8.45 -12.75 17.41
N SER A 134 8.24 -12.73 16.10
CA SER A 134 9.11 -13.44 15.14
C SER A 134 10.51 -12.84 15.02
N GLY A 135 10.66 -11.54 15.27
CA GLY A 135 11.90 -10.82 14.98
C GLY A 135 12.09 -10.43 13.52
N ILE A 136 11.06 -10.56 12.66
CA ILE A 136 11.12 -10.18 11.24
C ILE A 136 11.59 -8.74 11.03
N GLN A 137 11.25 -7.84 11.96
CA GLN A 137 11.67 -6.44 11.95
C GLN A 137 13.17 -6.24 12.09
N LYS A 138 13.92 -7.23 12.59
CA LYS A 138 15.39 -7.14 12.78
C LYS A 138 16.17 -7.56 11.54
N ILE A 139 15.54 -8.26 10.60
CA ILE A 139 16.19 -8.70 9.36
C ILE A 139 16.27 -7.50 8.44
N PRO A 140 17.46 -7.04 8.01
CA PRO A 140 17.57 -5.89 7.12
C PRO A 140 17.10 -6.26 5.70
N SER A 141 16.83 -5.28 4.83
CA SER A 141 16.51 -5.60 3.42
C SER A 141 17.64 -6.40 2.76
N ASP A 142 17.31 -7.22 1.77
CA ASP A 142 18.24 -8.14 1.09
C ASP A 142 19.59 -7.53 0.66
N LYS A 143 19.61 -6.30 0.14
CA LYS A 143 20.85 -5.60 -0.26
C LYS A 143 21.85 -5.38 0.88
N TYR A 144 21.43 -5.53 2.13
CA TYR A 144 22.25 -5.38 3.34
C TYR A 144 22.58 -6.73 3.98
N ILE A 145 22.06 -7.84 3.45
CA ILE A 145 22.38 -9.19 3.92
C ILE A 145 23.61 -9.66 3.14
N GLU A 146 24.64 -10.07 3.87
CA GLU A 146 25.87 -10.60 3.26
C GLU A 146 25.56 -11.82 2.40
N GLU A 147 26.26 -11.95 1.27
CA GLU A 147 26.09 -13.05 0.30
C GLU A 147 24.72 -13.13 -0.39
N TRP A 148 23.78 -12.20 -0.13
CA TRP A 148 22.50 -12.20 -0.84
C TRP A 148 22.68 -11.84 -2.31
N THR A 149 22.29 -12.76 -3.19
CA THR A 149 22.43 -12.58 -4.65
C THR A 149 21.10 -12.20 -5.29
N GLN A 150 21.13 -11.30 -6.27
CA GLN A 150 19.96 -10.91 -7.07
C GLN A 150 19.99 -11.63 -8.43
N GLY A 151 18.83 -11.90 -9.00
CA GLY A 151 18.70 -12.51 -10.32
C GLY A 151 17.56 -11.89 -11.15
N PHE A 152 17.38 -12.41 -12.37
CA PHE A 152 16.46 -11.83 -13.36
C PHE A 152 15.03 -12.40 -13.33
N ASP A 153 14.86 -13.59 -12.77
CA ASP A 153 13.56 -14.28 -12.68
C ASP A 153 13.38 -14.81 -11.26
N GLY A 154 12.39 -14.27 -10.56
CA GLY A 154 12.29 -14.45 -9.12
C GLY A 154 11.04 -13.84 -8.51
N ILE A 155 10.84 -14.15 -7.24
CA ILE A 155 9.74 -13.60 -6.44
C ILE A 155 10.35 -12.64 -5.42
N THR A 156 10.02 -11.36 -5.54
CA THR A 156 10.35 -10.38 -4.50
C THR A 156 9.23 -10.32 -3.50
N TYR A 157 9.54 -10.67 -2.25
CA TYR A 157 8.70 -10.43 -1.09
C TYR A 157 8.94 -9.01 -0.60
N ILE A 158 7.88 -8.25 -0.29
CA ILE A 158 8.03 -6.92 0.31
C ILE A 158 7.28 -6.90 1.63
N TYR A 159 7.96 -6.46 2.69
CA TYR A 159 7.35 -6.20 3.99
C TYR A 159 7.34 -4.70 4.26
N GLU A 160 6.16 -4.18 4.58
CA GLU A 160 6.01 -2.85 5.15
C GLU A 160 5.60 -3.00 6.60
N LEU A 161 6.32 -2.39 7.52
CA LEU A 161 5.93 -2.34 8.93
C LEU A 161 5.96 -0.90 9.41
N LYS A 162 4.81 -0.41 9.84
CA LYS A 162 4.65 0.84 10.57
C LYS A 162 4.38 0.48 12.03
N GLU A 163 5.17 1.03 12.94
CA GLU A 163 4.97 0.93 14.37
C GLU A 163 5.25 2.30 14.98
N GLU A 164 4.23 2.89 15.61
CA GLU A 164 4.28 4.27 16.10
C GLU A 164 4.72 5.26 15.01
N ASN A 165 5.81 6.01 15.19
CA ASN A 165 6.33 6.95 14.18
C ASN A 165 7.46 6.36 13.33
N THR A 166 7.70 5.06 13.43
CA THR A 166 8.71 4.36 12.65
C THR A 166 8.07 3.60 11.50
N TYR A 167 8.77 3.57 10.38
CA TYR A 167 8.34 2.87 9.18
C TYR A 167 9.52 2.11 8.58
N SER A 168 9.31 0.84 8.29
CA SER A 168 10.28 0.02 7.59
C SER A 168 9.67 -0.52 6.30
N PHE A 169 10.48 -0.51 5.25
CA PHE A 169 10.14 -1.02 3.93
C PHE A 169 11.27 -1.93 3.48
N LYS A 170 11.06 -3.24 3.52
CA LYS A 170 12.10 -4.24 3.28
C LYS A 170 11.67 -5.16 2.17
N ASN A 171 12.61 -5.62 1.37
CA ASN A 171 12.32 -6.62 0.36
C ASN A 171 13.39 -7.68 0.27
N PHE A 172 12.97 -8.81 -0.26
CA PHE A 172 13.72 -10.05 -0.27
C PHE A 172 13.51 -10.75 -1.60
N TRP A 173 14.50 -10.65 -2.48
CA TRP A 173 14.47 -11.35 -3.74
C TRP A 173 14.75 -12.84 -3.56
N THR A 174 13.77 -13.66 -3.97
CA THR A 174 13.79 -15.13 -4.03
C THR A 174 14.60 -15.81 -2.91
N PRO A 175 14.14 -15.76 -1.65
CA PRO A 175 14.80 -16.41 -0.52
C PRO A 175 15.13 -17.89 -0.76
N LYS A 176 14.29 -18.62 -1.52
CA LYS A 176 14.53 -20.03 -1.89
C LYS A 176 15.79 -20.27 -2.72
N SER A 177 16.35 -19.23 -3.33
CA SER A 177 17.59 -19.30 -4.10
C SER A 177 18.83 -18.95 -3.27
N GLN A 178 18.67 -18.55 -2.01
CA GLN A 178 19.73 -18.09 -1.12
C GLN A 178 20.17 -19.22 -0.17
N ASN A 179 20.69 -20.30 -0.72
CA ASN A 179 21.05 -21.50 0.06
C ASN A 179 22.11 -21.17 1.13
N GLY A 180 21.87 -21.59 2.37
CA GLY A 180 22.80 -21.40 3.49
C GLY A 180 22.71 -20.04 4.18
N ILE A 181 21.89 -19.10 3.68
CA ILE A 181 21.65 -17.81 4.32
C ILE A 181 20.50 -17.94 5.33
N LYS A 182 20.79 -17.73 6.62
CA LYS A 182 19.83 -17.94 7.72
C LYS A 182 18.60 -17.04 7.61
N GLU A 183 18.80 -15.79 7.19
CA GLU A 183 17.75 -14.81 6.97
C GLU A 183 16.77 -15.30 5.90
N ALA A 184 17.28 -15.91 4.82
CA ALA A 184 16.46 -16.45 3.76
C ALA A 184 15.61 -17.63 4.22
N GLU A 185 16.20 -18.57 4.97
CA GLU A 185 15.47 -19.67 5.60
C GLU A 185 14.37 -19.17 6.54
N PHE A 186 14.67 -18.13 7.33
CA PHE A 186 13.70 -17.49 8.19
C PHE A 186 12.56 -16.86 7.41
N ILE A 187 12.83 -16.14 6.32
CA ILE A 187 11.79 -15.52 5.47
C ILE A 187 10.88 -16.59 4.86
N ILE A 188 11.44 -17.71 4.41
CA ILE A 188 10.66 -18.85 3.91
C ILE A 188 9.75 -19.41 5.01
N TYR A 189 10.29 -19.63 6.21
CA TYR A 189 9.53 -20.10 7.36
C TYR A 189 8.43 -19.12 7.76
N PHE A 190 8.75 -17.83 7.82
CA PHE A 190 7.85 -16.76 8.19
C PHE A 190 6.65 -16.69 7.24
N ASN A 191 6.91 -16.67 5.92
CA ASN A 191 5.86 -16.68 4.89
C ASN A 191 4.97 -17.93 4.97
N LYS A 192 5.59 -19.09 5.19
CA LYS A 192 4.84 -20.34 5.39
C LYS A 192 3.92 -20.24 6.61
N LYS A 193 4.42 -19.71 7.74
CA LYS A 193 3.65 -19.61 8.97
C LYS A 193 2.51 -18.61 8.91
N ILE A 194 2.71 -17.42 8.35
CA ILE A 194 1.60 -16.46 8.17
C ILE A 194 0.52 -17.04 7.24
N SER A 195 0.93 -17.79 6.21
CA SER A 195 0.02 -18.47 5.29
C SER A 195 -0.80 -19.55 6.00
N GLU A 196 -0.14 -20.39 6.81
CA GLU A 196 -0.78 -21.44 7.62
C GLU A 196 -1.77 -20.85 8.64
N ILE A 197 -1.36 -19.84 9.42
CA ILE A 197 -2.21 -19.20 10.44
C ILE A 197 -3.42 -18.53 9.78
N GLY A 198 -3.20 -17.85 8.66
CA GLY A 198 -4.26 -17.17 7.90
C GLY A 198 -5.17 -18.14 7.13
N GLU A 199 -4.72 -19.37 6.87
CA GLU A 199 -5.24 -20.26 5.84
C GLU A 199 -5.32 -19.54 4.48
N LEU A 200 -4.27 -18.83 4.10
CA LEU A 200 -4.29 -17.92 2.94
C LEU A 200 -4.54 -18.66 1.62
N GLU A 201 -4.09 -19.91 1.51
CA GLU A 201 -4.33 -20.79 0.37
C GLU A 201 -5.82 -20.94 0.03
N LYS A 202 -6.68 -21.05 1.05
CA LYS A 202 -8.13 -21.15 0.86
C LYS A 202 -8.69 -19.93 0.12
N TYR A 203 -8.27 -18.73 0.51
CA TYR A 203 -8.72 -17.48 -0.12
C TYR A 203 -8.12 -17.30 -1.52
N GLY A 204 -6.88 -17.77 -1.72
CA GLY A 204 -6.22 -17.79 -3.03
C GLY A 204 -6.97 -18.69 -4.02
N ASN A 205 -7.38 -19.89 -3.59
CA ASN A 205 -8.15 -20.80 -4.42
C ASN A 205 -9.52 -20.21 -4.81
N ASP A 206 -10.28 -19.69 -3.84
CA ASP A 206 -11.56 -19.00 -4.12
C ASP A 206 -11.38 -17.78 -5.04
N PHE A 207 -10.24 -17.07 -4.95
CA PHE A 207 -9.93 -15.99 -5.86
C PHE A 207 -9.72 -16.49 -7.30
N VAL A 208 -8.85 -17.50 -7.49
CA VAL A 208 -8.52 -18.06 -8.81
C VAL A 208 -9.76 -18.56 -9.56
N GLU A 209 -10.66 -19.24 -8.84
CA GLU A 209 -11.93 -19.74 -9.37
C GLU A 209 -12.81 -18.60 -9.91
N ARG A 210 -12.74 -17.42 -9.28
CA ARG A 210 -13.58 -16.26 -9.62
C ARG A 210 -12.98 -15.31 -10.64
N ILE A 211 -11.70 -15.48 -10.99
CA ILE A 211 -11.06 -14.63 -12.02
C ILE A 211 -11.89 -14.70 -13.30
N PRO A 212 -12.47 -13.58 -13.77
CA PRO A 212 -13.38 -13.58 -14.92
C PRO A 212 -12.63 -13.59 -16.25
N PHE A 213 -11.30 -13.53 -16.23
CA PHE A 213 -10.44 -13.40 -17.39
C PHE A 213 -10.04 -14.76 -17.97
N ILE A 214 -9.99 -14.83 -19.31
CA ILE A 214 -9.42 -15.98 -20.02
C ILE A 214 -7.92 -16.02 -19.82
N THR A 215 -7.23 -14.90 -20.08
CA THR A 215 -5.80 -14.77 -19.83
C THR A 215 -5.55 -13.66 -18.81
N TYR A 216 -4.77 -13.97 -17.78
CA TYR A 216 -4.46 -13.04 -16.72
C TYR A 216 -3.02 -13.20 -16.24
N LYS A 217 -2.53 -12.19 -15.52
CA LYS A 217 -1.17 -12.13 -15.02
C LYS A 217 -1.15 -11.57 -13.61
N TYR A 218 -0.43 -12.22 -12.71
CA TYR A 218 -0.17 -11.67 -11.38
C TYR A 218 0.85 -10.54 -11.47
N SER A 219 0.64 -9.47 -10.71
CA SER A 219 1.59 -8.35 -10.67
C SER A 219 2.97 -8.81 -10.22
N GLY A 220 4.02 -8.38 -10.92
CA GLY A 220 5.41 -8.76 -10.60
C GLY A 220 5.86 -10.14 -11.11
N THR A 221 5.01 -10.88 -11.83
CA THR A 221 5.42 -12.13 -12.49
C THR A 221 5.89 -11.89 -13.93
N ALA A 222 6.65 -12.81 -14.52
CA ALA A 222 7.06 -12.74 -15.93
C ALA A 222 6.04 -13.38 -16.88
N TYR A 223 5.25 -14.34 -16.41
CA TYR A 223 4.34 -15.16 -17.23
C TYR A 223 2.87 -14.75 -17.08
N ALA A 224 2.03 -15.22 -18.02
CA ALA A 224 0.58 -15.10 -17.96
C ALA A 224 -0.06 -16.50 -17.91
N ILE A 225 -1.21 -16.61 -17.26
CA ILE A 225 -2.00 -17.83 -17.16
C ILE A 225 -3.18 -17.72 -18.11
N THR A 226 -3.39 -18.73 -18.95
CA THR A 226 -4.55 -18.81 -19.86
C THR A 226 -5.45 -19.98 -19.48
N LYS A 227 -6.71 -19.71 -19.14
CA LYS A 227 -7.77 -20.72 -19.01
C LYS A 227 -8.18 -21.13 -20.44
N PRO A 228 -7.97 -22.37 -20.89
CA PRO A 228 -8.23 -22.77 -22.28
C PRO A 228 -9.74 -22.70 -22.58
N PRO A 229 -10.22 -21.73 -23.39
CA PRO A 229 -11.65 -21.56 -23.62
C PRO A 229 -12.10 -22.35 -24.85
N THR A 230 -13.32 -22.84 -24.84
CA THR A 230 -13.99 -23.27 -26.08
C THR A 230 -14.20 -22.08 -27.02
N LYS A 231 -14.38 -22.34 -28.32
CA LYS A 231 -14.71 -21.29 -29.31
C LYS A 231 -15.96 -20.49 -28.92
N ARG A 232 -16.93 -21.13 -28.26
CA ARG A 232 -18.17 -20.49 -27.78
C ARG A 232 -17.88 -19.55 -26.61
N GLU A 233 -17.10 -19.98 -25.62
CA GLU A 233 -16.71 -19.16 -24.47
C GLU A 233 -15.88 -17.97 -24.90
N LEU A 234 -14.90 -18.16 -25.78
CA LEU A 234 -14.08 -17.07 -26.31
C LEU A 234 -14.93 -16.01 -27.03
N ARG A 235 -15.90 -16.44 -27.86
CA ARG A 235 -16.83 -15.52 -28.54
C ARG A 235 -17.71 -14.77 -27.55
N LYS A 236 -18.22 -15.46 -26.52
CA LYS A 236 -19.02 -14.84 -25.44
C LYS A 236 -18.19 -13.79 -24.71
N TYR A 237 -16.96 -14.14 -24.33
CA TYR A 237 -16.03 -13.26 -23.65
C TYR A 237 -15.70 -12.00 -24.46
N LYS A 238 -15.37 -12.15 -25.75
CA LYS A 238 -15.13 -11.01 -26.66
C LYS A 238 -16.32 -10.05 -26.72
N ARG A 239 -17.54 -10.58 -26.77
CA ARG A 239 -18.77 -9.76 -26.78
C ARG A 239 -18.96 -9.03 -25.45
N GLU A 240 -18.78 -9.71 -24.33
CA GLU A 240 -18.91 -9.12 -22.98
C GLU A 240 -17.87 -8.02 -22.75
N ARG A 241 -16.60 -8.25 -23.12
CA ARG A 241 -15.52 -7.26 -23.06
C ARG A 241 -15.83 -6.03 -23.90
N LYS A 242 -16.32 -6.20 -25.15
CA LYS A 242 -16.72 -5.07 -26.01
C LYS A 242 -17.83 -4.23 -25.36
N LYS A 243 -18.80 -4.87 -24.67
CA LYS A 243 -19.85 -4.18 -23.93
C LYS A 243 -19.29 -3.41 -22.73
N ARG A 244 -18.39 -4.01 -21.93
CA ARG A 244 -17.72 -3.35 -20.80
C ARG A 244 -16.95 -2.10 -21.26
N ASN A 245 -16.12 -2.25 -22.30
CA ASN A 245 -15.31 -1.15 -22.82
C ASN A 245 -16.14 0.01 -23.35
N LYS A 246 -17.30 -0.26 -23.97
CA LYS A 246 -18.22 0.80 -24.38
C LYS A 246 -18.74 1.57 -23.16
N LYS A 247 -19.23 0.86 -22.13
CA LYS A 247 -19.73 1.48 -20.89
C LYS A 247 -18.66 2.32 -20.18
N THR A 248 -17.41 1.85 -20.13
CA THR A 248 -16.30 2.60 -19.50
C THR A 248 -15.97 3.89 -20.26
N ARG A 249 -16.09 3.89 -21.60
CA ARG A 249 -15.89 5.10 -22.43
C ARG A 249 -17.01 6.10 -22.19
N ASP A 250 -18.26 5.65 -22.28
CA ASP A 250 -19.43 6.50 -22.08
C ASP A 250 -19.40 7.17 -20.68
N ASN A 251 -18.95 6.45 -19.65
CA ASN A 251 -18.80 7.00 -18.29
C ASN A 251 -17.67 8.05 -18.16
N LYS A 252 -16.60 7.95 -18.96
CA LYS A 252 -15.50 8.93 -18.94
C LYS A 252 -15.84 10.22 -19.69
N GLU A 253 -16.73 10.17 -20.67
CA GLU A 253 -17.21 11.35 -21.39
C GLU A 253 -18.21 12.19 -20.56
N LEU A 254 -18.76 11.61 -19.48
CA LEU A 254 -19.72 12.24 -18.57
C LEU A 254 -19.09 12.81 -17.28
N SER A 255 -17.80 12.55 -17.03
CA SER A 255 -17.06 12.96 -15.83
C SER A 255 -16.05 14.06 -16.15
#